data_AF-A0A3D5KP91-F1
#
_entry.id   AF-A0A3D5KP91-F1
#
_cell.length_a   1.000
_cell.length_b   1.000
_cell.length_c   1.000
_cell.angle_alpha   90.00
_cell.angle_beta   90.00
_cell.angle_gamma   90.00
#
_symmetry.space_group_name_H-M   'P 1'
#
loop_
_entity.id
_entity.type
_entity.pdbx_description
1 polymer ?
#
loop_
_entity_poly.entity_id
_entity_poly.type
_entity_poly.pdbx_seq_one_letter_code
_entity_poly.pdbx_strand_id
1 'polypeptide(L)' 'MITRISIEQAHERIKPYVHRTPVMRSNSLDDLVGCSIFFKCENFQ' A
#
# COMPACT_ATOMS: atom_id res chain seq x y z
N MET A 1 20.03 3.47 -12.53
CA MET A 1 18.65 3.20 -13.01
C MET A 1 17.98 2.28 -12.02
N ILE A 2 16.80 2.63 -11.49
CA ILE A 2 16.03 1.78 -10.58
C ILE A 2 15.34 0.68 -11.40
N THR A 3 15.41 -0.56 -10.94
CA THR A 3 14.80 -1.75 -11.58
C THR A 3 13.87 -2.47 -10.60
N ARG A 4 13.01 -3.36 -11.12
CA ARG A 4 12.16 -4.23 -10.28
C ARG A 4 12.99 -5.00 -9.24
N ILE A 5 14.13 -5.54 -9.66
CA ILE A 5 15.06 -6.26 -8.78
C ILE A 5 15.56 -5.35 -7.65
N SER A 6 15.90 -4.09 -7.94
CA SER A 6 16.34 -3.16 -6.89
C SER A 6 15.24 -2.82 -5.88
N ILE A 7 13.96 -2.85 -6.29
CA ILE A 7 12.80 -2.66 -5.40
C ILE A 7 12.59 -3.91 -4.53
N GLU A 8 12.67 -5.11 -5.11
CA GLU A 8 12.59 -6.39 -4.39
C GLU A 8 13.69 -6.49 -3.32
N GLN A 9 14.93 -6.13 -3.68
CA GLN A 9 16.05 -6.08 -2.74
C GLN A 9 15.83 -5.04 -1.63
N ALA A 10 15.23 -3.88 -1.94
CA ALA A 10 14.90 -2.89 -0.92
C ALA A 10 13.83 -3.41 0.05
N HIS A 11 12.80 -4.09 -0.47
CA HIS A 11 11.75 -4.70 0.36
C HIS A 11 12.34 -5.67 1.38
N GLU A 12 13.21 -6.61 0.96
CA GLU A 12 13.80 -7.58 1.90
C GLU A 12 14.70 -6.92 2.95
N ARG A 13 15.40 -5.81 2.62
CA ARG A 13 16.21 -5.07 3.61
C ARG A 13 15.36 -4.41 4.70
N ILE A 14 14.18 -3.88 4.35
CA ILE A 14 13.34 -3.12 5.30
C ILE A 14 12.28 -3.98 6.00
N LYS A 15 11.96 -5.15 5.46
CA LYS A 15 10.90 -6.07 5.92
C LYS A 15 10.79 -6.30 7.43
N PRO A 16 11.88 -6.49 8.20
CA PRO A 16 11.75 -6.69 9.66
C PRO A 16 11.44 -5.40 10.43
N TYR A 17 11.53 -4.22 9.80
CA TYR A 17 11.38 -2.92 10.43
C TYR A 17 10.10 -2.17 10.02
N VAL A 18 9.40 -2.64 8.99
CA VAL A 18 8.24 -1.96 8.42
C VAL A 18 6.96 -2.73 8.67
N HIS A 19 5.88 -1.99 8.93
CA HIS A 19 4.54 -2.52 9.01
C HIS A 19 4.04 -2.91 7.61
N ARG A 20 3.37 -4.08 7.50
CA ARG A 20 2.50 -4.37 6.35
C ARG A 20 1.20 -3.59 6.54
N THR A 21 1.23 -2.30 6.21
CA THR A 21 0.10 -1.40 6.36
C THR A 21 -1.15 -1.95 5.65
N PRO A 22 -2.35 -1.79 6.24
CA PRO A 22 -3.56 -2.37 5.69
C PRO A 22 -3.94 -1.72 4.35
N VAL A 23 -4.74 -2.45 3.58
CA VAL A 23 -5.50 -1.88 2.47
C VAL A 23 -6.95 -1.79 2.93
N MET A 24 -7.45 -0.58 3.09
CA MET A 24 -8.82 -0.32 3.56
C MET A 24 -9.74 0.06 2.41
N ARG A 25 -11.05 -0.07 2.65
CA ARG A 25 -12.13 0.34 1.74
C ARG A 25 -13.21 1.07 2.51
N SER A 26 -14.00 1.87 1.82
CA SER A 26 -15.19 2.53 2.36
C SER A 26 -16.32 2.45 1.34
N ASN A 27 -17.39 1.74 1.69
CA ASN A 27 -18.55 1.60 0.80
C ASN A 27 -19.21 2.95 0.52
N SER A 28 -19.28 3.85 1.50
CA SER A 28 -19.85 5.20 1.29
C SER A 28 -19.03 6.02 0.29
N LEU A 29 -17.71 5.84 0.25
CA LEU A 29 -16.88 6.50 -0.75
C LEU A 29 -17.04 5.84 -2.11
N ASP A 30 -17.10 4.51 -2.16
CA ASP A 30 -17.33 3.77 -3.40
C ASP A 30 -18.66 4.18 -4.05
N ASP A 31 -19.72 4.32 -3.26
CA ASP A 31 -21.05 4.78 -3.69
C ASP A 31 -21.01 6.23 -4.18
N LEU A 32 -20.26 7.10 -3.51
CA LEU A 32 -20.12 8.51 -3.87
C LEU A 32 -19.41 8.69 -5.22
N VAL A 33 -18.38 7.89 -5.51
CA VAL A 33 -17.56 8.03 -6.72
C VAL A 33 -17.97 7.08 -7.85
N GLY A 34 -18.83 6.10 -7.57
CA GLY A 34 -19.28 5.08 -8.53
C GLY A 34 -18.21 4.05 -8.93
N CYS A 35 -17.18 3.84 -8.09
CA CYS A 35 -16.14 2.83 -8.32
C CYS A 35 -15.53 2.35 -7.00
N SER A 36 -14.86 1.19 -6.99
CA SER A 36 -14.20 0.69 -5.78
C SER A 36 -12.86 1.39 -5.55
N ILE A 37 -12.73 2.08 -4.42
CA ILE A 37 -11.48 2.72 -3.97
C ILE A 37 -10.79 1.86 -2.91
N PHE A 38 -9.49 1.63 -3.10
CA PHE A 38 -8.64 0.93 -2.15
C PHE A 38 -7.58 1.89 -1.59
N PHE A 39 -7.57 2.08 -0.27
CA PHE A 39 -6.62 2.94 0.41
C PHE A 39 -5.45 2.12 0.93
N LYS A 40 -4.25 2.33 0.38
CA LYS A 40 -3.01 1.80 0.97
C LYS A 40 -2.57 2.74 2.10
N CYS A 41 -2.82 2.35 3.35
CA CYS A 41 -2.73 3.24 4.51
C CYS A 41 -1.30 3.40 5.04
N GLU A 42 -0.39 4.00 4.24
CA GLU A 42 0.99 4.29 4.67
C GLU A 42 1.07 5.30 5.83
N ASN A 43 -0.02 5.99 6.17
CA ASN A 43 -0.11 6.81 7.38
C ASN A 43 -0.09 5.98 8.69
N PHE A 44 -0.11 4.65 8.60
CA PHE A 44 0.08 3.71 9.72
C PHE A 44 1.45 3.02 9.68
N GLN A 45 2.33 3.42 8.77
CA GLN A 45 3.75 3.10 8.85
C GLN A 45 4.40 4.01 9.88
#